data_AF-A0A1Y4RNI4-F1
#
_entry.id   AF-A0A1Y4RNI4-F1
#
_cell.length_a   1.000
_cell.length_b   1.000
_cell.length_c   1.000
_cell.angle_alpha   90.00
_cell.angle_beta   90.00
_cell.angle_gamma   90.00
#
_symmetry.space_group_name_H-M   'P 1'
#
loop_
_entity.id
_entity.type
_entity.pdbx_description
1 polymer ?
#
loop_
_entity_poly.entity_id
_entity_poly.type
_entity_poly.pdbx_seq_one_letter_code
_entity_poly.pdbx_strand_id
1 'polypeptide(L)'
;MTYCENCGAPLGENVKFCGQCGAPVNTGTKTRKYCKNCHTELEPGAIFCPECGYRVVSDPEPAPTPTPIPKPDPKPDPKPDPKPEPKPNPAPAPAPKSKQKGCLGTIVKWIFWFLIFMFILWLVTMAGK
;
A
#
# COMPACT_ATOMS: atom_id res chain seq x y z
N MET A 1 -27.89 20.28 41.53
CA MET A 1 -28.12 19.15 40.58
C MET A 1 -28.84 19.72 39.38
N THR A 2 -28.22 19.64 38.21
CA THR A 2 -28.81 20.02 36.92
C THR A 2 -29.35 18.77 36.22
N TYR A 3 -30.42 18.92 35.45
CA TYR A 3 -31.04 17.82 34.69
C TYR A 3 -30.96 18.11 33.20
N CYS A 4 -30.88 17.07 32.38
CA CYS A 4 -30.84 17.21 30.93
C CYS A 4 -32.19 17.73 30.42
N GLU A 5 -32.19 18.85 29.68
CA GLU A 5 -33.40 19.42 29.10
C GLU A 5 -34.04 18.52 28.02
N ASN A 6 -33.28 17.58 27.47
CA ASN A 6 -33.77 16.67 26.43
C ASN A 6 -34.40 15.38 27.01
N CYS A 7 -33.75 14.74 28.01
CA CYS A 7 -34.20 13.43 28.52
C CYS A 7 -34.51 13.40 30.02
N GLY A 8 -34.32 14.49 30.75
CA GLY A 8 -34.56 14.56 32.19
C GLY A 8 -33.57 13.80 33.07
N ALA A 9 -32.53 13.17 32.49
CA ALA A 9 -31.51 12.46 33.26
C ALA A 9 -30.71 13.42 34.17
N PRO A 10 -30.30 12.98 35.37
CA PRO A 10 -29.43 13.76 36.24
C PRO A 10 -28.06 13.97 35.56
N LEU A 11 -27.59 15.21 35.56
CA LEU A 11 -26.30 15.57 35.02
C LEU A 11 -25.28 15.69 36.15
N GLY A 12 -24.12 15.07 35.95
CA GLY A 12 -22.96 15.28 36.81
C GLY A 12 -22.39 16.70 36.65
N GLU A 13 -21.53 17.10 37.58
CA GLU A 13 -20.83 18.37 37.47
C GLU A 13 -19.92 18.37 36.23
N ASN A 14 -19.93 19.45 35.48
CA ASN A 14 -19.01 19.71 34.37
C ASN A 14 -19.08 18.74 33.17
N VAL A 15 -20.26 18.23 32.83
CA VAL A 15 -20.47 17.33 31.68
C VAL A 15 -20.81 18.09 30.40
N LYS A 16 -20.00 17.90 29.35
CA LYS A 16 -20.23 18.52 28.02
C LYS A 16 -21.41 17.88 27.27
N PHE A 17 -21.75 16.64 27.61
CA PHE A 17 -22.81 15.85 26.97
C PHE A 17 -23.57 15.01 28.00
N CYS A 18 -24.83 14.72 27.73
CA CYS A 18 -25.64 13.84 28.56
C CYS A 18 -25.26 12.38 28.31
N GLY A 19 -24.83 11.66 29.34
CA GLY A 19 -24.49 10.23 29.23
C GLY A 19 -25.69 9.30 28.94
N GLN A 20 -26.93 9.79 29.05
CA GLN A 20 -28.14 9.01 28.80
C GLN A 20 -28.71 9.20 27.38
N CYS A 21 -28.72 10.43 26.86
CA CYS A 21 -29.30 10.73 25.54
C CYS A 21 -28.32 11.30 24.52
N GLY A 22 -27.07 11.55 24.90
CA GLY A 22 -26.04 12.12 24.02
C GLY A 22 -26.22 13.59 23.68
N ALA A 23 -27.29 14.24 24.14
CA ALA A 23 -27.51 15.66 23.88
C ALA A 23 -26.37 16.52 24.45
N PRO A 24 -25.92 17.56 23.72
CA PRO A 24 -24.95 18.51 24.25
C PRO A 24 -25.57 19.24 25.43
N VAL A 25 -24.76 19.45 26.47
CA VAL A 25 -25.22 20.08 27.70
C VAL A 25 -24.33 21.26 27.98
N ASN A 26 -24.94 22.44 28.05
CA ASN A 26 -24.26 23.65 28.48
C ASN A 26 -24.21 23.68 30.02
N THR A 27 -23.64 22.65 30.65
CA THR A 27 -23.23 22.81 32.05
C THR A 27 -21.99 23.68 32.05
N GLY A 28 -22.19 25.00 31.97
CA GLY A 28 -21.15 25.99 32.20
C GLY A 28 -20.53 25.67 33.54
N THR A 29 -19.32 25.13 33.48
CA THR A 29 -18.58 24.66 34.63
C THR A 29 -18.41 25.83 35.59
N LYS A 30 -19.16 25.82 36.70
CA LYS A 30 -18.83 26.67 37.85
C LYS A 30 -17.61 26.09 38.55
N THR A 31 -16.51 25.87 37.82
CA THR A 31 -15.19 25.76 38.45
C THR A 31 -14.98 27.06 39.20
N ARG A 32 -15.02 27.01 40.53
CA ARG A 32 -14.61 28.12 41.39
C ARG A 32 -13.19 28.48 40.97
N LYS A 33 -13.03 29.60 40.28
CA LYS A 33 -11.72 30.10 39.87
C LYS A 33 -11.24 31.06 40.95
N TYR A 34 -9.93 31.10 41.17
CA TYR A 34 -9.33 32.05 42.08
C TYR A 34 -8.55 33.09 41.27
N CYS A 35 -8.56 34.33 41.76
CA CYS A 35 -7.79 35.40 41.15
C CYS A 35 -6.28 35.11 41.29
N LYS A 36 -5.55 35.15 40.17
CA LYS A 36 -4.09 34.92 40.18
C LYS A 36 -3.30 35.98 40.93
N ASN A 37 -3.90 37.16 41.16
CA ASN A 37 -3.24 38.28 41.83
C ASN A 37 -3.52 38.30 43.34
N CYS A 38 -4.79 38.21 43.75
CA CYS A 38 -5.20 38.36 45.16
C CYS A 38 -5.81 37.10 45.78
N HIS A 39 -5.90 36.00 45.03
CA HIS A 39 -6.46 34.71 45.46
C HIS A 39 -7.93 34.71 45.90
N THR A 40 -8.68 35.80 45.69
CA THR A 40 -10.12 35.82 45.92
C THR A 40 -10.86 34.89 44.96
N GLU A 41 -11.93 34.28 45.44
CA GLU A 41 -12.87 33.52 44.62
C GLU A 41 -13.51 34.41 43.54
N LEU A 42 -13.59 33.89 42.33
CA LEU A 42 -14.13 34.56 41.16
C LEU A 42 -15.41 33.89 40.70
N GLU A 43 -16.39 34.72 40.39
CA GLU A 43 -17.64 34.25 39.79
C GLU A 43 -17.42 33.74 38.36
N PRO A 44 -18.18 32.73 37.92
CA PRO A 44 -18.13 32.24 36.55
C PRO A 44 -18.40 33.38 35.56
N GLY A 45 -17.46 33.66 34.66
CA GLY A 45 -17.60 34.72 33.66
C GLY A 45 -17.13 36.12 34.10
N ALA A 46 -16.54 36.27 35.29
CA ALA A 46 -15.94 37.54 35.70
C ALA A 46 -14.79 37.95 34.75
N ILE A 47 -14.92 39.10 34.10
CA ILE A 47 -13.88 39.67 33.23
C ILE A 47 -12.78 40.35 34.07
N PHE A 48 -13.14 40.84 35.26
CA PHE A 48 -12.26 41.50 36.21
C PHE A 48 -12.49 40.96 37.62
N CYS A 49 -11.43 40.91 38.41
CA CYS A 49 -11.51 40.57 39.83
C CYS A 49 -12.16 41.74 40.60
N PRO A 50 -13.23 41.50 41.36
CA PRO A 50 -13.91 42.57 42.11
C PRO A 50 -13.05 43.17 43.24
N GLU A 51 -12.10 42.39 43.78
CA GLU A 51 -11.28 42.84 44.92
C GLU A 51 -10.04 43.64 44.50
N CYS A 52 -9.40 43.28 43.38
CA CYS A 52 -8.12 43.90 42.98
C CYS A 52 -8.08 44.44 41.55
N GLY A 53 -9.17 44.34 40.79
CA GLY A 53 -9.26 44.86 39.42
C GLY A 53 -8.48 44.06 38.37
N TYR A 54 -7.79 42.97 38.75
CA TYR A 54 -7.05 42.13 37.81
C TYR A 54 -7.96 41.55 36.73
N ARG A 55 -7.57 41.68 35.45
CA ARG A 55 -8.36 41.18 34.32
C ARG A 55 -8.25 39.65 34.23
N VAL A 56 -9.38 38.96 34.33
CA VAL A 56 -9.46 37.50 34.46
C VAL A 56 -9.88 36.80 33.17
N VAL A 57 -9.62 37.39 31.99
CA VAL A 57 -10.05 36.81 30.70
C VAL A 57 -9.76 35.32 30.72
N SER A 58 -10.84 34.55 30.70
CA SER A 58 -10.78 33.13 30.47
C SER A 58 -10.19 32.99 29.09
N ASP A 59 -8.92 32.59 29.04
CA ASP A 59 -8.34 31.99 27.84
C ASP A 59 -9.43 31.05 27.31
N PRO A 60 -9.95 31.25 26.08
CA PRO A 60 -10.82 30.26 25.49
C PRO A 60 -10.05 28.96 25.57
N GLU A 61 -10.61 27.98 26.26
CA GLU A 61 -10.04 26.63 26.33
C GLU A 61 -9.54 26.30 24.93
N PRO A 62 -8.22 26.01 24.75
CA PRO A 62 -7.67 25.79 23.43
C PRO A 62 -8.60 24.85 22.71
N ALA A 63 -9.15 25.28 21.57
CA ALA A 63 -10.06 24.47 20.80
C ALA A 63 -9.45 23.07 20.72
N PRO A 64 -10.20 22.00 21.04
CA PRO A 64 -9.63 20.66 21.07
C PRO A 64 -8.90 20.46 19.74
N THR A 65 -7.58 20.29 19.82
CA THR A 65 -6.80 19.99 18.64
C THR A 65 -7.46 18.78 18.01
N PRO A 66 -7.80 18.81 16.70
CA PRO A 66 -8.41 17.67 16.06
C PRO A 66 -7.49 16.48 16.33
N THR A 67 -8.01 15.47 17.01
CA THR A 67 -7.30 14.21 17.19
C THR A 67 -6.89 13.75 15.80
N PRO A 68 -5.62 13.34 15.60
CA PRO A 68 -5.17 12.87 14.31
C PRO A 68 -6.12 11.74 13.89
N ILE A 69 -6.90 11.99 12.83
CA ILE A 69 -7.75 10.99 12.23
C ILE A 69 -6.80 9.83 11.89
N PRO A 70 -7.04 8.62 12.42
CA PRO A 70 -6.24 7.46 12.06
C PRO A 70 -6.17 7.42 10.54
N LYS A 71 -4.94 7.47 9.99
CA LYS A 71 -4.75 7.29 8.55
C LYS A 71 -5.50 6.00 8.18
N PRO A 72 -6.39 6.02 7.18
CA PRO A 72 -7.03 4.80 6.72
C PRO A 72 -5.95 3.74 6.52
N ASP A 73 -6.12 2.58 7.17
CA ASP A 73 -5.21 1.47 6.99
C ASP A 73 -5.01 1.25 5.48
N PRO A 74 -3.76 1.07 5.01
CA PRO A 74 -3.50 0.75 3.63
C PRO A 74 -4.42 -0.38 3.21
N LYS A 75 -5.23 -0.13 2.16
CA LYS A 75 -6.10 -1.16 1.58
C LYS A 75 -5.20 -2.38 1.33
N PRO A 76 -5.56 -3.56 1.84
CA PRO A 76 -4.76 -4.76 1.65
C PRO A 76 -4.42 -4.92 0.17
N ASP A 77 -3.13 -5.02 -0.14
CA ASP A 77 -2.67 -5.23 -1.50
C ASP A 77 -3.42 -6.42 -2.09
N PRO A 78 -3.98 -6.28 -3.31
CA PRO A 78 -4.62 -7.38 -4.00
C PRO A 78 -3.67 -8.58 -3.99
N LYS A 79 -4.16 -9.71 -3.47
CA LYS A 79 -3.42 -10.98 -3.49
C LYS A 79 -2.95 -11.21 -4.93
N PRO A 80 -1.64 -11.40 -5.17
CA PRO A 80 -1.13 -11.63 -6.51
C PRO A 80 -1.92 -12.74 -7.18
N ASP A 81 -2.44 -12.47 -8.38
CA ASP A 81 -3.15 -13.45 -9.17
C ASP A 81 -2.28 -14.72 -9.30
N PRO A 82 -2.85 -15.92 -9.10
CA PRO A 82 -2.15 -17.16 -9.28
C PRO A 82 -1.50 -17.17 -10.66
N LYS A 83 -0.17 -17.37 -10.69
CA LYS A 83 0.58 -17.52 -11.93
C LYS A 83 -0.11 -18.60 -12.77
N PRO A 84 -0.50 -18.30 -14.02
CA PRO A 84 -1.15 -19.28 -14.89
C PRO A 84 -0.34 -20.56 -14.91
N GLU A 85 -0.99 -21.69 -14.62
CA GLU A 85 -0.36 -22.99 -14.71
C GLU A 85 0.20 -23.16 -16.14
N PRO A 86 1.45 -23.63 -16.28
CA PRO A 86 2.03 -23.92 -17.58
C PRO A 86 1.09 -24.88 -18.31
N LYS A 87 0.71 -24.53 -19.55
CA LYS A 87 -0.06 -25.45 -20.41
C LYS A 87 0.67 -26.80 -20.44
N PRO A 88 -0.04 -27.93 -20.26
CA PRO A 88 0.55 -29.25 -20.42
C PRO A 88 1.29 -29.32 -21.75
N ASN A 89 2.56 -29.72 -21.70
CA ASN A 89 3.37 -29.85 -22.90
C ASN A 89 2.66 -30.86 -23.83
N PRO A 90 2.40 -30.53 -25.11
CA PRO A 90 1.76 -31.46 -26.02
C PRO A 90 2.50 -32.80 -26.03
N ALA A 91 1.74 -33.89 -26.03
CA ALA A 91 2.30 -35.23 -26.16
C ALA A 91 3.26 -35.26 -27.36
N PRO A 92 4.47 -35.85 -27.21
CA PRO A 92 5.40 -35.98 -28.32
C PRO A 92 4.70 -36.66 -29.51
N ALA A 93 4.74 -36.01 -30.67
CA ALA A 93 4.20 -36.58 -31.90
C ALA A 93 4.85 -37.97 -32.13
N PRO A 94 4.09 -38.97 -32.58
CA PRO A 94 4.67 -40.27 -32.92
C PRO A 94 5.79 -40.06 -33.93
N ALA A 95 6.96 -40.62 -33.61
CA ALA A 95 8.18 -40.45 -34.38
C ALA A 95 7.94 -40.73 -35.87
N PRO A 96 8.40 -39.87 -36.79
CA PRO A 96 8.31 -40.15 -38.22
C PRO A 96 9.21 -41.34 -38.55
N LYS A 97 8.58 -42.49 -38.78
CA LYS A 97 9.21 -43.59 -39.51
C LYS A 97 9.33 -43.18 -40.97
N SER A 98 10.44 -42.57 -41.37
CA SER A 98 10.71 -42.38 -42.79
C SER A 98 12.20 -42.42 -43.15
N LYS A 99 12.57 -43.59 -43.67
CA LYS A 99 13.51 -43.83 -44.78
C LYS A 99 14.90 -43.22 -44.62
N GLN A 100 15.83 -44.06 -44.15
CA GLN A 100 17.22 -44.02 -44.55
C GLN A 100 17.29 -43.98 -46.09
N LYS A 101 17.61 -42.81 -46.65
CA LYS A 101 18.05 -42.69 -48.05
C LYS A 101 19.50 -42.26 -47.98
N GLY A 102 20.37 -43.19 -48.35
CA GLY A 102 21.80 -43.10 -48.19
C GLY A 102 22.42 -41.84 -48.79
N CYS A 103 23.54 -41.47 -48.19
CA CYS A 103 24.48 -40.45 -48.64
C CYS A 103 25.21 -40.90 -49.93
N LEU A 104 24.47 -41.19 -51.00
CA LEU A 104 25.02 -41.72 -52.26
C LEU A 104 25.54 -40.61 -53.20
N GLY A 105 25.32 -39.33 -52.87
CA GLY A 105 25.78 -38.19 -53.67
C GLY A 105 27.26 -37.83 -53.46
N THR A 106 27.82 -38.11 -52.29
CA THR A 106 29.20 -37.70 -51.94
C THR A 106 30.25 -38.65 -52.53
N ILE A 107 29.91 -39.94 -52.65
CA ILE A 107 30.81 -40.98 -53.19
C ILE A 107 31.03 -40.78 -54.70
N VAL A 108 29.98 -40.46 -55.47
CA VAL A 108 30.11 -40.24 -56.92
C VAL A 108 30.99 -39.01 -57.21
N LYS A 109 30.86 -37.95 -56.40
CA LYS A 109 31.67 -36.73 -56.52
C LYS A 109 33.15 -36.99 -56.19
N TRP A 110 33.43 -37.86 -55.21
CA TRP A 110 34.79 -38.29 -54.87
C TRP A 110 35.42 -39.20 -55.93
N ILE A 111 34.66 -40.17 -56.45
CA ILE A 111 35.14 -41.05 -57.55
C ILE A 111 35.45 -40.23 -58.80
N PHE A 112 34.58 -39.29 -59.16
CA PHE A 112 34.79 -38.45 -60.34
C PHE A 112 36.05 -37.58 -60.20
N TRP A 113 36.28 -37.00 -59.02
CA TRP A 113 37.49 -36.21 -58.76
C TRP A 113 38.76 -37.08 -58.73
N PHE A 114 38.68 -38.30 -58.20
CA PHE A 114 39.78 -39.25 -58.17
C PHE A 114 40.17 -39.74 -59.57
N LEU A 115 39.19 -40.05 -60.42
CA LEU A 115 39.44 -40.46 -61.82
C LEU A 115 40.08 -39.33 -62.64
N ILE A 116 39.62 -38.08 -62.45
CA ILE A 116 40.24 -36.91 -63.09
C ILE A 116 41.69 -36.74 -62.63
N PHE A 117 41.97 -36.87 -61.33
CA PHE A 117 43.33 -36.73 -60.81
C PHE A 117 44.26 -37.84 -61.34
N MET A 118 43.79 -39.08 -61.37
CA MET A 118 44.56 -40.20 -61.93
C MET A 118 44.82 -40.02 -63.43
N PHE A 119 43.86 -39.50 -64.19
CA PHE A 119 44.05 -39.21 -65.61
C PHE A 119 45.07 -38.09 -65.83
N ILE A 120 45.04 -37.02 -65.04
CA ILE A 120 46.05 -35.94 -65.12
C ILE A 120 47.44 -36.49 -64.77
N LEU A 121 47.56 -37.29 -63.71
CA LEU A 121 48.85 -37.90 -63.35
C LEU A 121 49.36 -38.82 -64.48
N TRP A 122 48.48 -39.58 -65.12
CA TRP A 122 48.81 -40.42 -66.27
C TRP A 122 49.24 -39.58 -67.48
N LEU A 123 48.55 -38.49 -67.81
CA LEU A 123 48.95 -37.57 -68.88
C LEU A 123 50.33 -36.96 -68.65
N VAL A 124 50.63 -36.51 -67.42
CA VAL A 124 51.95 -35.98 -67.07
C VAL A 124 53.03 -37.06 -67.19
N THR A 125 52.69 -38.30 -66.83
CA THR A 125 53.62 -39.44 -66.95
C THR A 125 53.90 -39.82 -68.41
N MET A 126 52.89 -39.71 -69.28
CA MET A 126 53.01 -40.00 -70.72
C MET A 126 53.66 -38.85 -71.51
N ALA A 127 53.50 -37.60 -71.07
CA ALA A 127 54.15 -36.43 -71.69
C ALA A 127 55.64 -36.27 -71.31
N GLY A 128 56.10 -36.99 -70.28
CA GLY A 128 57.49 -37.00 -69.82
C GLY A 128 58.32 -38.20 -70.29
N LYS A 129 57.78 -39.04 -71.17
CA LYS A 129 58.49 -40.18 -71.80
C LYS A 129 58.54 -39.96 -73.30
#